data_AF-A0AAU4YPK2-F1
#
_entry.id   AF-A0AAU4YPK2-F1
#
_cell.length_a   1.000
_cell.length_b   1.000
_cell.length_c   1.000
_cell.angle_alpha   90.00
_cell.angle_beta   90.00
_cell.angle_gamma   90.00
#
_symmetry.space_group_name_H-M   'P 1'
#
loop_
_entity.id
_entity.type
_entity.pdbx_description
1 polymer ?
#
loop_
_entity_poly.entity_id
_entity_poly.type
_entity_poly.pdbx_seq_one_letter_code
_entity_poly.pdbx_strand_id
1 'polypeptide(L)'
;MTTVTQRDLTLLRDALGPLRDREQVAARLLESSAKHSFDPDKELDWEAPIEEGKWFWPPELVSLYDTPLWQRMSEEQRMDLARHEAASLASLGIWFEIILMQLLVRHIYDKSVTSNHVRYALTEIADECRHSMMFAKMIQKGGAPAYPVPRVYHNLARVLKTVSTTPGSFAATLLGEEILDWMQRLTFPDERVQTLVRGVTRIHVVEEARHVRYAREELRRQMVTAPRWEQEFTRISCGEAARVFSVCFVNPKVYENVGLDRREAVAQVRASGHRREVMQTGAKRLTDFLDDIGVLRGPGRRLWKSSGLLA
;
A
#
# COMPACT_ATOMS: atom_id res chain seq x y z
N MET A 1 26.69 22.27 -37.08
CA MET A 1 26.83 21.31 -35.96
C MET A 1 27.12 22.11 -34.71
N THR A 2 26.10 22.36 -33.90
CA THR A 2 26.21 23.14 -32.66
C THR A 2 26.92 22.29 -31.61
N THR A 3 28.13 22.68 -31.26
CA THR A 3 28.95 22.06 -30.21
C THR A 3 28.28 22.28 -28.86
N VAL A 4 27.80 21.17 -28.28
CA VAL A 4 27.28 21.09 -26.90
C VAL A 4 28.34 21.65 -25.96
N THR A 5 27.99 22.67 -25.18
CA THR A 5 28.92 23.35 -24.29
C THR A 5 28.99 22.66 -22.91
N GLN A 6 30.05 22.93 -22.14
CA GLN A 6 30.22 22.41 -20.77
C GLN A 6 29.07 22.83 -19.82
N ARG A 7 28.33 23.89 -20.20
CA ARG A 7 27.14 24.42 -19.54
C ARG A 7 25.87 23.61 -19.86
N ASP A 8 25.80 23.01 -21.05
CA ASP A 8 24.73 22.07 -21.45
C ASP A 8 24.92 20.70 -20.78
N LEU A 9 26.16 20.32 -20.47
CA LEU A 9 26.50 19.11 -19.72
C LEU A 9 26.15 19.20 -18.22
N THR A 10 25.99 20.41 -17.68
CA THR A 10 25.53 20.65 -16.31
C THR A 10 24.00 20.67 -16.19
N LEU A 11 23.26 20.74 -17.31
CA LEU A 11 21.78 20.81 -17.36
C LEU A 11 21.07 19.44 -17.33
N LEU A 12 21.79 18.31 -17.28
CA LEU A 12 21.20 16.96 -17.36
C LEU A 12 21.64 16.02 -16.22
N ARG A 13 21.95 16.55 -15.03
CA ARG A 13 22.28 15.72 -13.85
C ARG A 13 21.42 16.12 -12.66
N ASP A 14 20.87 15.13 -11.97
CA ASP A 14 20.60 15.26 -10.53
C ASP A 14 21.56 14.37 -9.73
N ALA A 15 21.48 14.44 -8.40
CA ALA A 15 22.49 13.85 -7.52
C ALA A 15 22.65 12.31 -7.62
N LEU A 16 21.83 11.60 -8.40
CA LEU A 16 21.98 10.17 -8.64
C LEU A 16 22.34 9.78 -10.10
N GLY A 17 22.48 10.73 -11.03
CA GLY A 17 22.98 10.42 -12.38
C GLY A 17 22.46 11.31 -13.50
N PRO A 18 22.74 10.94 -14.76
CA PRO A 18 22.22 11.62 -15.95
C PRO A 18 20.70 11.47 -16.06
N LEU A 19 19.98 12.53 -16.45
CA LEU A 19 18.54 12.47 -16.79
C LEU A 19 18.22 11.39 -17.84
N ARG A 20 19.20 11.05 -18.67
CA ARG A 20 19.12 9.98 -19.67
C ARG A 20 18.89 8.61 -19.04
N ASP A 21 19.43 8.32 -17.86
CA ASP A 21 19.23 7.03 -17.17
C ASP A 21 17.84 6.98 -16.54
N ARG A 22 17.40 8.12 -16.01
CA ARG A 22 16.09 8.32 -15.42
C ARG A 22 14.94 8.11 -16.43
N GLU A 23 14.99 8.79 -17.57
CA GLU A 23 13.97 8.63 -18.64
C GLU A 23 13.99 7.21 -19.25
N GLN A 24 15.14 6.53 -19.26
CA GLN A 24 15.24 5.12 -19.68
C GLN A 24 14.59 4.16 -18.68
N VAL A 25 14.65 4.44 -17.38
CA VAL A 25 13.90 3.63 -16.41
C VAL A 25 12.40 3.83 -16.60
N ALA A 26 11.94 5.08 -16.72
CA ALA A 26 10.53 5.36 -16.99
C ALA A 26 10.03 4.69 -18.30
N ALA A 27 10.85 4.71 -19.36
CA ALA A 27 10.52 4.02 -20.61
C ALA A 27 10.37 2.50 -20.43
N ARG A 28 11.26 1.84 -19.67
CA ARG A 28 11.15 0.42 -19.35
C ARG A 28 9.92 0.09 -18.51
N LEU A 29 9.59 0.95 -17.55
CA LEU A 29 8.40 0.81 -16.74
C LEU A 29 7.13 0.94 -17.60
N LEU A 30 7.08 1.91 -18.52
CA LEU A 30 5.99 2.05 -19.49
C LEU A 30 5.83 0.84 -20.41
N GLU A 31 6.94 0.27 -20.90
CA GLU A 31 6.90 -0.97 -21.68
C GLU A 31 6.35 -2.14 -20.85
N SER A 32 6.74 -2.22 -19.59
CA SER A 32 6.22 -3.22 -18.66
C SER A 32 4.73 -3.05 -18.38
N SER A 33 4.26 -1.81 -18.16
CA SER A 33 2.84 -1.49 -17.98
C SER A 33 2.02 -1.88 -19.21
N ALA A 34 2.51 -1.59 -20.41
CA ALA A 34 1.82 -1.97 -21.65
C ALA A 34 1.61 -3.50 -21.79
N LYS A 35 2.47 -4.31 -21.17
CA LYS A 35 2.36 -5.78 -21.18
C LYS A 35 1.53 -6.35 -20.02
N HIS A 36 1.46 -5.63 -18.90
CA HIS A 36 0.93 -6.14 -17.64
C HIS A 36 -0.05 -5.16 -16.97
N SER A 37 -0.77 -4.37 -17.77
CA SER A 37 -1.93 -3.62 -17.31
C SER A 37 -3.20 -4.39 -17.64
N PHE A 38 -3.95 -4.73 -16.60
CA PHE A 38 -5.14 -5.57 -16.71
C PHE A 38 -6.40 -4.73 -16.66
N ASP A 39 -7.46 -5.21 -17.32
CA ASP A 39 -8.82 -4.70 -17.18
C ASP A 39 -9.61 -5.65 -16.26
N PRO A 40 -9.78 -5.33 -14.97
CA PRO A 40 -10.41 -6.24 -14.01
C PRO A 40 -11.84 -6.64 -14.38
N ASP A 41 -12.55 -5.85 -15.18
CA ASP A 41 -13.91 -6.18 -15.64
C ASP A 41 -13.92 -7.28 -16.70
N LYS A 42 -12.81 -7.47 -17.42
CA LYS A 42 -12.66 -8.53 -18.44
C LYS A 42 -11.88 -9.73 -17.93
N GLU A 43 -10.95 -9.50 -17.02
CA GLU A 43 -10.01 -10.52 -16.53
C GLU A 43 -10.58 -11.38 -15.39
N LEU A 44 -11.63 -10.90 -14.72
CA LEU A 44 -12.26 -11.58 -13.59
C LEU A 44 -13.72 -11.94 -13.92
N ASP A 45 -14.11 -13.16 -13.59
CA ASP A 45 -15.51 -13.60 -13.66
C ASP A 45 -16.27 -13.08 -12.43
N TRP A 46 -16.84 -11.89 -12.57
CA TRP A 46 -17.66 -11.27 -11.52
C TRP A 46 -19.03 -11.95 -11.33
N GLU A 47 -19.47 -12.76 -12.29
CA GLU A 47 -20.75 -13.47 -12.22
C GLU A 47 -20.62 -14.83 -11.53
N ALA A 48 -19.41 -15.41 -11.47
CA ALA A 48 -19.12 -16.63 -10.74
C ALA A 48 -19.71 -16.63 -9.31
N PRO A 49 -20.37 -17.72 -8.87
CA PRO A 49 -20.91 -17.79 -7.51
C PRO A 49 -19.78 -17.79 -6.47
N ILE A 50 -20.09 -17.34 -5.25
CA ILE A 50 -19.19 -17.53 -4.11
C ILE A 50 -19.07 -19.03 -3.83
N GLU A 51 -17.83 -19.50 -3.70
CA GLU A 51 -17.52 -20.92 -3.51
C GLU A 51 -17.72 -21.29 -2.03
N GLU A 52 -18.58 -22.26 -1.76
CA GLU A 52 -18.83 -22.75 -0.39
C GLU A 52 -17.55 -23.37 0.20
N GLY A 53 -17.31 -23.16 1.50
CA GLY A 53 -16.12 -23.66 2.20
C GLY A 53 -14.81 -22.92 1.91
N LYS A 54 -14.81 -21.91 1.03
CA LYS A 54 -13.62 -21.10 0.72
C LYS A 54 -13.56 -19.78 1.47
N TRP A 55 -12.35 -19.42 1.89
CA TRP A 55 -12.06 -18.20 2.64
C TRP A 55 -12.01 -16.98 1.73
N PHE A 56 -12.37 -15.80 2.25
CA PHE A 56 -12.11 -14.52 1.55
C PHE A 56 -10.73 -13.93 1.89
N TRP A 57 -10.06 -14.48 2.90
CA TRP A 57 -8.75 -14.06 3.35
C TRP A 57 -8.05 -15.25 3.99
N PRO A 58 -6.74 -15.48 3.77
CA PRO A 58 -6.03 -16.58 4.40
C PRO A 58 -6.22 -16.54 5.93
N PRO A 59 -6.58 -17.67 6.58
CA PRO A 59 -6.90 -17.68 7.99
C PRO A 59 -5.73 -17.19 8.85
N GLU A 60 -4.49 -17.50 8.45
CA GLU A 60 -3.28 -17.06 9.15
C GLU A 60 -3.07 -15.54 9.09
N LEU A 61 -3.75 -14.82 8.20
CA LEU A 61 -3.71 -13.36 8.12
C LEU A 61 -4.86 -12.68 8.89
N VAL A 62 -5.85 -13.44 9.36
CA VAL A 62 -6.98 -12.91 10.13
C VAL A 62 -6.50 -12.40 11.48
N SER A 63 -6.98 -11.22 11.90
CA SER A 63 -6.42 -10.48 13.02
C SER A 63 -6.45 -11.23 14.36
N LEU A 64 -7.45 -12.10 14.55
CA LEU A 64 -7.64 -12.92 15.75
C LEU A 64 -6.97 -14.30 15.66
N TYR A 65 -6.34 -14.66 14.55
CA TYR A 65 -5.71 -15.98 14.40
C TYR A 65 -4.78 -16.31 15.59
N ASP A 66 -4.87 -17.56 16.04
CA ASP A 66 -4.14 -18.12 17.20
C ASP A 66 -4.44 -17.48 18.58
N THR A 67 -5.47 -16.63 18.67
CA THR A 67 -5.91 -16.09 19.98
C THR A 67 -6.88 -17.03 20.71
N PRO A 68 -7.02 -16.90 22.05
CA PRO A 68 -8.05 -17.63 22.79
C PRO A 68 -9.48 -17.41 22.26
N LEU A 69 -9.81 -16.22 21.77
CA LEU A 69 -11.11 -15.94 21.14
C LEU A 69 -11.27 -16.73 19.85
N TRP A 70 -10.25 -16.74 19.00
CA TRP A 70 -10.25 -17.53 17.76
C TRP A 70 -10.51 -19.01 18.01
N GLN A 71 -9.85 -19.60 19.01
CA GLN A 71 -10.05 -21.00 19.35
C GLN A 71 -11.48 -21.34 19.78
N ARG A 72 -12.24 -20.36 20.30
CA ARG A 72 -13.65 -20.53 20.69
C ARG A 72 -14.64 -20.23 19.57
N MET A 73 -14.25 -19.51 18.52
CA MET A 73 -15.10 -19.24 17.37
C MET A 73 -15.39 -20.52 16.59
N SER A 74 -16.61 -20.66 16.07
CA SER A 74 -16.92 -21.69 15.08
C SER A 74 -16.17 -21.43 13.77
N GLU A 75 -16.00 -22.45 12.93
CA GLU A 75 -15.38 -22.29 11.62
C GLU A 75 -16.14 -21.29 10.75
N GLU A 76 -17.47 -21.35 10.75
CA GLU A 76 -18.33 -20.38 10.06
C GLU A 76 -18.05 -18.94 10.51
N GLN A 77 -17.96 -18.69 11.83
CA GLN A 77 -17.68 -17.35 12.36
C GLN A 77 -16.26 -16.88 12.02
N ARG A 78 -15.28 -17.79 11.92
CA ARG A 78 -13.91 -17.48 11.47
C ARG A 78 -13.87 -17.11 9.99
N MET A 79 -14.56 -17.87 9.14
CA MET A 79 -14.69 -17.58 7.71
C MET A 79 -15.42 -16.26 7.48
N ASP A 80 -16.45 -15.98 8.28
CA ASP A 80 -17.19 -14.73 8.21
C ASP A 80 -16.33 -13.54 8.64
N LEU A 81 -15.53 -13.69 9.71
CA LEU A 81 -14.54 -12.69 10.09
C LEU A 81 -13.52 -12.43 8.98
N ALA A 82 -13.04 -13.48 8.30
CA ALA A 82 -12.13 -13.33 7.17
C ALA A 82 -12.77 -12.54 6.00
N ARG A 83 -14.06 -12.77 5.73
CA ARG A 83 -14.86 -12.01 4.74
C ARG A 83 -14.98 -10.53 5.12
N HIS A 84 -15.27 -10.24 6.37
CA HIS A 84 -15.35 -8.88 6.89
C HIS A 84 -13.99 -8.17 6.92
N GLU A 85 -12.91 -8.86 7.28
CA GLU A 85 -11.55 -8.29 7.26
C GLU A 85 -11.02 -8.08 5.83
N ALA A 86 -11.30 -8.98 4.89
CA ALA A 86 -10.99 -8.76 3.47
C ALA A 86 -11.66 -7.49 2.94
N ALA A 87 -12.95 -7.30 3.23
CA ALA A 87 -13.68 -6.09 2.86
C ALA A 87 -13.12 -4.83 3.56
N SER A 88 -12.65 -4.97 4.81
CA SER A 88 -11.99 -3.88 5.53
C SER A 88 -10.66 -3.49 4.92
N LEU A 89 -9.84 -4.46 4.51
CA LEU A 89 -8.56 -4.21 3.85
C LEU A 89 -8.76 -3.61 2.45
N ALA A 90 -9.73 -4.09 1.70
CA ALA A 90 -10.11 -3.49 0.41
C ALA A 90 -10.60 -2.04 0.57
N SER A 91 -11.39 -1.75 1.61
CA SER A 91 -11.83 -0.39 1.93
C SER A 91 -10.65 0.52 2.29
N LEU A 92 -9.65 -0.02 3.02
CA LEU A 92 -8.41 0.69 3.34
C LEU A 92 -7.57 0.94 2.08
N GLY A 93 -7.46 -0.04 1.18
CA GLY A 93 -6.78 0.06 -0.11
C GLY A 93 -7.36 1.19 -0.97
N ILE A 94 -8.68 1.23 -1.18
CA ILE A 94 -9.35 2.32 -1.92
C ILE A 94 -9.04 3.69 -1.31
N TRP A 95 -9.12 3.82 0.02
CA TRP A 95 -8.79 5.07 0.70
C TRP A 95 -7.33 5.48 0.48
N PHE A 96 -6.42 4.50 0.46
CA PHE A 96 -5.01 4.72 0.24
C PHE A 96 -4.68 5.12 -1.19
N GLU A 97 -5.20 4.40 -2.19
CA GLU A 97 -5.02 4.70 -3.61
C GLU A 97 -5.52 6.11 -3.96
N ILE A 98 -6.62 6.56 -3.35
CA ILE A 98 -7.10 7.95 -3.50
C ILE A 98 -6.09 8.98 -2.96
N ILE A 99 -5.35 8.65 -1.89
CA ILE A 99 -4.27 9.50 -1.37
C ILE A 99 -3.09 9.47 -2.35
N LEU A 100 -2.68 8.28 -2.79
CA LEU A 100 -1.58 8.06 -3.73
C LEU A 100 -1.79 8.85 -5.02
N MET A 101 -2.97 8.74 -5.64
CA MET A 101 -3.32 9.49 -6.84
C MET A 101 -3.19 11.02 -6.64
N GLN A 102 -3.65 11.56 -5.51
CA GLN A 102 -3.50 13.00 -5.20
C GLN A 102 -2.04 13.40 -5.05
N LEU A 103 -1.22 12.55 -4.43
CA LEU A 103 0.20 12.79 -4.26
C LEU A 103 0.97 12.71 -5.59
N LEU A 104 0.63 11.78 -6.48
CA LEU A 104 1.20 11.66 -7.81
C LEU A 104 0.81 12.85 -8.70
N VAL A 105 -0.47 13.23 -8.72
CA VAL A 105 -0.95 14.41 -9.46
C VAL A 105 -0.17 15.66 -9.03
N ARG A 106 0.02 15.85 -7.71
CA ARG A 106 0.84 16.95 -7.19
C ARG A 106 2.32 16.83 -7.56
N HIS A 107 2.86 15.61 -7.58
CA HIS A 107 4.26 15.38 -7.96
C HIS A 107 4.55 15.76 -9.42
N ILE A 108 3.62 15.49 -10.33
CA ILE A 108 3.80 15.74 -11.78
C ILE A 108 3.34 17.12 -12.23
N TYR A 109 2.66 17.89 -11.38
CA TYR A 109 2.01 19.15 -11.74
C TYR A 109 2.93 20.14 -12.46
N ASP A 110 4.15 20.34 -11.95
CA ASP A 110 5.14 21.28 -12.50
C ASP A 110 6.20 20.60 -13.39
N LYS A 111 5.98 19.34 -13.80
CA LYS A 111 6.94 18.58 -14.62
C LYS A 111 6.66 18.72 -16.12
N SER A 112 7.67 18.46 -16.95
CA SER A 112 7.51 18.43 -18.40
C SER A 112 6.45 17.41 -18.83
N VAL A 113 5.39 17.89 -19.46
CA VAL A 113 4.26 17.08 -19.93
C VAL A 113 4.65 16.04 -20.98
N THR A 114 5.80 16.20 -21.64
CA THR A 114 6.32 15.26 -22.64
C THR A 114 7.28 14.21 -22.06
N SER A 115 7.58 14.26 -20.76
CA SER A 115 8.50 13.30 -20.12
C SER A 115 7.88 11.92 -19.93
N ASN A 116 8.70 10.87 -20.00
CA ASN A 116 8.23 9.51 -19.69
C ASN A 116 7.86 9.36 -18.22
N HIS A 117 8.44 10.17 -17.31
CA HIS A 117 8.04 10.20 -15.91
C HIS A 117 6.60 10.66 -15.70
N VAL A 118 6.20 11.74 -16.38
CA VAL A 118 4.81 12.22 -16.30
C VAL A 118 3.88 11.18 -16.90
N ARG A 119 4.23 10.60 -18.05
CA ARG A 119 3.44 9.52 -18.67
C ARG A 119 3.31 8.31 -17.74
N TYR A 120 4.40 7.88 -17.10
CA TYR A 120 4.38 6.74 -16.20
C TYR A 120 3.53 6.99 -14.95
N ALA A 121 3.67 8.15 -14.32
CA ALA A 121 2.83 8.51 -13.17
C ALA A 121 1.35 8.59 -13.54
N LEU A 122 1.00 9.04 -14.75
CA LEU A 122 -0.37 9.00 -15.27
C LEU A 122 -0.85 7.56 -15.52
N THR A 123 0.03 6.66 -15.96
CA THR A 123 -0.27 5.23 -16.06
C THR A 123 -0.56 4.63 -14.69
N GLU A 124 0.27 4.91 -13.69
CA GLU A 124 0.06 4.49 -12.29
C GLU A 124 -1.27 5.02 -11.74
N ILE A 125 -1.60 6.30 -11.94
CA ILE A 125 -2.92 6.86 -11.58
C ILE A 125 -4.08 6.10 -12.25
N ALA A 126 -3.91 5.69 -13.51
CA ALA A 126 -4.93 4.92 -14.22
C ALA A 126 -5.03 3.47 -13.73
N ASP A 127 -3.91 2.87 -13.29
CA ASP A 127 -3.89 1.57 -12.61
C ASP A 127 -4.65 1.67 -11.27
N GLU A 128 -4.37 2.68 -10.44
CA GLU A 128 -5.06 2.87 -9.15
C GLU A 128 -6.57 3.13 -9.30
N CYS A 129 -7.00 3.81 -10.35
CA CYS A 129 -8.42 3.94 -10.63
C CYS A 129 -9.08 2.56 -10.86
N ARG A 130 -8.40 1.66 -11.60
CA ARG A 130 -8.89 0.29 -11.86
C ARG A 130 -8.83 -0.57 -10.61
N HIS A 131 -7.75 -0.49 -9.81
CA HIS A 131 -7.62 -1.18 -8.54
C HIS A 131 -8.76 -0.80 -7.58
N SER A 132 -9.01 0.50 -7.41
CA SER A 132 -10.08 1.02 -6.55
C SER A 132 -11.46 0.50 -6.98
N MET A 133 -11.77 0.50 -8.28
CA MET A 133 -13.03 -0.04 -8.80
C MET A 133 -13.12 -1.56 -8.59
N MET A 134 -12.04 -2.29 -8.83
CA MET A 134 -11.94 -3.73 -8.59
C MET A 134 -12.18 -4.09 -7.12
N PHE A 135 -11.54 -3.38 -6.19
CA PHE A 135 -11.76 -3.57 -4.75
C PHE A 135 -13.19 -3.24 -4.33
N ALA A 136 -13.80 -2.20 -4.88
CA ALA A 136 -15.20 -1.87 -4.61
C ALA A 136 -16.15 -3.00 -5.05
N LYS A 137 -15.94 -3.58 -6.24
CA LYS A 137 -16.71 -4.75 -6.71
C LYS A 137 -16.46 -5.99 -5.85
N MET A 138 -15.23 -6.22 -5.39
CA MET A 138 -14.91 -7.32 -4.49
C MET A 138 -15.65 -7.20 -3.14
N ILE A 139 -15.72 -6.00 -2.57
CA ILE A 139 -16.51 -5.72 -1.34
C ILE A 139 -17.99 -6.05 -1.57
N GLN A 140 -18.55 -5.56 -2.69
CA GLN A 140 -19.95 -5.81 -3.04
C GLN A 140 -20.25 -7.31 -3.21
N LYS A 141 -19.40 -8.02 -3.96
CA LYS A 141 -19.54 -9.46 -4.21
C LYS A 141 -19.42 -10.28 -2.92
N GLY A 142 -18.55 -9.87 -2.01
CA GLY A 142 -18.41 -10.50 -0.69
C GLY A 142 -19.57 -10.24 0.27
N GLY A 143 -20.48 -9.32 -0.04
CA GLY A 143 -21.67 -9.03 0.77
C GLY A 143 -21.38 -8.44 2.16
N ALA A 144 -20.15 -8.03 2.44
CA ALA A 144 -19.77 -7.33 3.67
C ALA A 144 -19.99 -5.82 3.48
N PRO A 145 -20.29 -5.06 4.55
CA PRO A 145 -20.35 -3.61 4.45
C PRO A 145 -18.94 -3.04 4.16
N ALA A 146 -18.90 -1.84 3.58
CA ALA A 146 -17.65 -1.08 3.49
C ALA A 146 -17.23 -0.57 4.88
N TYR A 147 -15.92 -0.53 5.11
CA TYR A 147 -15.33 -0.15 6.40
C TYR A 147 -14.52 1.14 6.26
N PRO A 148 -15.14 2.32 6.46
CA PRO A 148 -14.43 3.58 6.34
C PRO A 148 -13.39 3.74 7.45
N VAL A 149 -12.26 4.34 7.08
CA VAL A 149 -11.21 4.75 8.02
C VAL A 149 -11.78 5.74 9.06
N PRO A 150 -11.44 5.62 10.36
CA PRO A 150 -11.92 6.53 11.39
C PRO A 150 -11.67 8.01 11.05
N ARG A 151 -12.64 8.87 11.39
CA ARG A 151 -12.67 10.30 10.99
C ARG A 151 -11.40 11.07 11.34
N VAL A 152 -10.75 10.75 12.47
CA VAL A 152 -9.48 11.35 12.90
C VAL A 152 -8.38 11.09 11.88
N TYR A 153 -8.18 9.82 11.50
CA TYR A 153 -7.15 9.44 10.53
C TYR A 153 -7.51 9.90 9.11
N HIS A 154 -8.79 9.89 8.76
CA HIS A 154 -9.26 10.47 7.51
C HIS A 154 -8.92 11.97 7.40
N ASN A 155 -9.03 12.73 8.49
CA ASN A 155 -8.62 14.13 8.53
C ASN A 155 -7.10 14.30 8.51
N LEU A 156 -6.36 13.42 9.19
CA LEU A 156 -4.90 13.43 9.15
C LEU A 156 -4.38 13.18 7.73
N ALA A 157 -5.01 12.28 6.97
CA ALA A 157 -4.70 12.08 5.56
C ALA A 157 -5.01 13.30 4.69
N ARG A 158 -6.04 14.10 5.03
CA ARG A 158 -6.27 15.40 4.35
C ARG A 158 -5.11 16.36 4.57
N VAL A 159 -4.59 16.44 5.79
CA VAL A 159 -3.40 17.25 6.06
C VAL A 159 -2.20 16.70 5.30
N LEU A 160 -1.93 15.40 5.41
CA LEU A 160 -0.82 14.72 4.75
C LEU A 160 -0.78 15.04 3.24
N LYS A 161 -1.88 14.80 2.52
CA LYS A 161 -1.90 15.00 1.07
C LYS A 161 -1.73 16.46 0.64
N THR A 162 -2.08 17.41 1.51
CA THR A 162 -1.87 18.85 1.29
C THR A 162 -0.43 19.28 1.58
N VAL A 163 0.18 18.82 2.67
CA VAL A 163 1.46 19.37 3.17
C VAL A 163 2.66 18.44 2.98
N SER A 164 2.46 17.22 2.47
CA SER A 164 3.55 16.25 2.30
C SER A 164 4.64 16.79 1.38
N THR A 165 5.89 16.63 1.79
CA THR A 165 7.06 16.88 0.92
C THR A 165 7.08 15.88 -0.23
N THR A 166 7.80 16.15 -1.31
CA THR A 166 7.95 15.17 -2.40
C THR A 166 8.49 13.82 -1.89
N PRO A 167 9.59 13.76 -1.09
CA PRO A 167 10.03 12.50 -0.49
C PRO A 167 9.02 11.92 0.51
N GLY A 168 8.32 12.77 1.27
CA GLY A 168 7.25 12.31 2.17
C GLY A 168 6.14 11.56 1.43
N SER A 169 5.82 12.00 0.21
CA SER A 169 4.77 11.38 -0.61
C SER A 169 5.14 9.96 -1.00
N PHE A 170 6.35 9.74 -1.54
CA PHE A 170 6.79 8.41 -1.93
C PHE A 170 7.04 7.50 -0.72
N ALA A 171 7.49 8.05 0.41
CA ALA A 171 7.61 7.29 1.66
C ALA A 171 6.23 6.82 2.17
N ALA A 172 5.19 7.65 2.03
CA ALA A 172 3.83 7.27 2.37
C ALA A 172 3.25 6.24 1.38
N THR A 173 3.54 6.37 0.07
CA THR A 173 3.17 5.38 -0.96
C THR A 173 3.75 3.99 -0.64
N LEU A 174 5.05 3.91 -0.35
CA LEU A 174 5.68 2.61 -0.05
C LEU A 174 5.14 1.94 1.22
N LEU A 175 4.65 2.74 2.18
CA LEU A 175 4.12 2.23 3.45
C LEU A 175 2.86 1.39 3.28
N GLY A 176 1.89 1.86 2.49
CA GLY A 176 0.66 1.12 2.24
C GLY A 176 0.91 -0.07 1.31
N GLU A 177 1.65 0.15 0.23
CA GLU A 177 1.83 -0.85 -0.83
C GLU A 177 2.57 -2.10 -0.35
N GLU A 178 3.73 -1.97 0.31
CA GLU A 178 4.57 -3.16 0.54
C GLU A 178 4.01 -4.14 1.57
N ILE A 179 3.28 -3.65 2.58
CA ILE A 179 2.66 -4.51 3.60
C ILE A 179 1.48 -5.26 2.98
N LEU A 180 0.65 -4.56 2.20
CA LEU A 180 -0.49 -5.17 1.50
C LEU A 180 -0.02 -6.13 0.39
N ASP A 181 1.00 -5.76 -0.39
CA ASP A 181 1.64 -6.61 -1.40
C ASP A 181 2.14 -7.92 -0.78
N TRP A 182 2.80 -7.87 0.38
CA TRP A 182 3.23 -9.09 1.07
C TRP A 182 2.05 -10.00 1.44
N MET A 183 0.96 -9.43 1.99
CA MET A 183 -0.24 -10.21 2.31
C MET A 183 -0.88 -10.81 1.06
N GLN A 184 -1.02 -10.02 0.00
CA GLN A 184 -1.62 -10.45 -1.26
C GLN A 184 -0.81 -11.53 -1.97
N ARG A 185 0.53 -11.51 -1.83
CA ARG A 185 1.42 -12.58 -2.32
C ARG A 185 1.21 -13.92 -1.61
N LEU A 186 0.68 -13.92 -0.39
CA LEU A 186 0.25 -15.13 0.30
C LEU A 186 -1.17 -15.54 -0.14
N THR A 187 -2.02 -14.57 -0.46
CA THR A 187 -3.43 -14.80 -0.82
C THR A 187 -3.62 -15.41 -2.20
N PHE A 188 -3.02 -14.85 -3.27
CA PHE A 188 -3.32 -15.32 -4.62
C PHE A 188 -2.94 -16.79 -4.92
N PRO A 189 -1.84 -17.37 -4.38
CA PRO A 189 -1.53 -18.78 -4.62
C PRO A 189 -2.39 -19.74 -3.76
N ASP A 190 -3.02 -19.27 -2.67
CA ASP A 190 -3.74 -20.11 -1.72
C ASP A 190 -5.08 -20.61 -2.27
N GLU A 191 -5.19 -21.90 -2.57
CA GLU A 191 -6.39 -22.53 -3.14
C GLU A 191 -7.58 -22.61 -2.15
N ARG A 192 -7.35 -22.38 -0.85
CA ARG A 192 -8.40 -22.28 0.16
C ARG A 192 -9.20 -20.98 0.01
N VAL A 193 -8.66 -20.00 -0.71
CA VAL A 193 -9.27 -18.68 -0.90
C VAL A 193 -10.15 -18.65 -2.16
N GLN A 194 -11.24 -17.89 -2.11
CA GLN A 194 -12.15 -17.63 -3.24
C GLN A 194 -11.36 -17.32 -4.52
N THR A 195 -11.70 -18.00 -5.62
CA THR A 195 -10.99 -17.84 -6.91
C THR A 195 -11.01 -16.39 -7.38
N LEU A 196 -12.13 -15.69 -7.17
CA LEU A 196 -12.24 -14.25 -7.46
C LEU A 196 -11.23 -13.42 -6.65
N VAL A 197 -11.11 -13.64 -5.34
CA VAL A 197 -10.18 -12.90 -4.48
C VAL A 197 -8.72 -13.18 -4.86
N ARG A 198 -8.41 -14.43 -5.23
CA ARG A 198 -7.10 -14.78 -5.77
C ARG A 198 -6.81 -14.03 -7.07
N GLY A 199 -7.80 -13.91 -7.96
CA GLY A 199 -7.68 -13.13 -9.18
C GLY A 199 -7.44 -11.64 -8.93
N VAL A 200 -8.22 -11.02 -8.04
CA VAL A 200 -8.08 -9.63 -7.61
C VAL A 200 -6.68 -9.36 -7.07
N THR A 201 -6.22 -10.20 -6.13
CA THR A 201 -4.90 -10.05 -5.50
C THR A 201 -3.75 -10.32 -6.48
N ARG A 202 -3.90 -11.26 -7.42
CA ARG A 202 -2.93 -11.51 -8.49
C ARG A 202 -2.76 -10.29 -9.38
N ILE A 203 -3.86 -9.71 -9.87
CA ILE A 203 -3.83 -8.52 -10.72
C ILE A 203 -3.09 -7.39 -9.99
N HIS A 204 -3.54 -7.06 -8.77
CA HIS A 204 -2.94 -6.00 -7.97
C HIS A 204 -1.44 -6.21 -7.75
N VAL A 205 -1.00 -7.40 -7.32
CA VAL A 205 0.41 -7.70 -7.05
C VAL A 205 1.31 -7.58 -8.29
N VAL A 206 0.80 -7.99 -9.46
CA VAL A 206 1.56 -7.88 -10.72
C VAL A 206 1.70 -6.42 -11.12
N GLU A 207 0.66 -5.61 -10.87
CA GLU A 207 0.65 -4.19 -11.16
C GLU A 207 1.49 -3.37 -10.17
N GLU A 208 1.36 -3.61 -8.86
CA GLU A 208 2.07 -2.85 -7.84
C GLU A 208 3.58 -3.09 -7.82
N ALA A 209 4.07 -4.22 -8.33
CA ALA A 209 5.50 -4.50 -8.38
C ALA A 209 6.30 -3.42 -9.12
N ARG A 210 5.70 -2.79 -10.15
CA ARG A 210 6.33 -1.67 -10.88
C ARG A 210 6.20 -0.35 -10.12
N HIS A 211 5.06 -0.07 -9.47
CA HIS A 211 4.84 1.16 -8.69
C HIS A 211 5.80 1.22 -7.50
N VAL A 212 5.94 0.11 -6.75
CA VAL A 212 6.92 -0.02 -5.66
C VAL A 212 8.34 0.22 -6.16
N ARG A 213 8.72 -0.34 -7.32
CA ARG A 213 10.05 -0.13 -7.90
C ARG A 213 10.28 1.34 -8.24
N TYR A 214 9.31 1.98 -8.90
CA TYR A 214 9.36 3.40 -9.22
C TYR A 214 9.48 4.27 -7.98
N ALA A 215 8.63 4.03 -6.99
CA ALA A 215 8.59 4.79 -5.74
C ALA A 215 9.88 4.64 -4.92
N ARG A 216 10.50 3.44 -4.88
CA ARG A 216 11.81 3.23 -4.24
C ARG A 216 12.92 4.02 -4.90
N GLU A 217 12.97 4.03 -6.23
CA GLU A 217 13.97 4.80 -6.99
C GLU A 217 13.79 6.31 -6.80
N GLU A 218 12.55 6.80 -6.90
CA GLU A 218 12.21 8.21 -6.66
C GLU A 218 12.52 8.64 -5.22
N LEU A 219 12.13 7.85 -4.22
CA LEU A 219 12.38 8.18 -2.81
C LEU A 219 13.87 8.23 -2.49
N ARG A 220 14.65 7.22 -2.92
CA ARG A 220 16.10 7.20 -2.71
C ARG A 220 16.74 8.46 -3.27
N ARG A 221 16.35 8.87 -4.47
CA ARG A 221 16.85 10.09 -5.12
C ARG A 221 16.49 11.35 -4.35
N GLN A 222 15.22 11.47 -4.00
CA GLN A 222 14.71 12.65 -3.32
C GLN A 222 15.33 12.80 -1.93
N MET A 223 15.56 11.70 -1.20
CA MET A 223 16.24 11.76 0.11
C MET A 223 17.69 12.23 0.01
N VAL A 224 18.38 12.02 -1.12
CA VAL A 224 19.74 12.53 -1.36
C VAL A 224 19.73 14.02 -1.74
N THR A 225 18.77 14.45 -2.57
CA THR A 225 18.73 15.83 -3.09
C THR A 225 17.97 16.82 -2.20
N ALA A 226 17.05 16.34 -1.35
CA ALA A 226 16.17 17.20 -0.57
C ALA A 226 16.94 18.00 0.49
N PRO A 227 16.52 19.24 0.78
CA PRO A 227 17.09 20.01 1.87
C PRO A 227 16.84 19.31 3.22
N ARG A 228 17.72 19.56 4.21
CA ARG A 228 17.68 18.87 5.51
C ARG A 228 16.31 18.91 6.19
N TRP A 229 15.61 20.04 6.11
CA TRP A 229 14.29 20.19 6.75
C TRP A 229 13.24 19.27 6.12
N GLU A 230 13.27 19.06 4.79
CA GLU A 230 12.38 18.12 4.12
C GLU A 230 12.71 16.68 4.51
N GLN A 231 14.00 16.34 4.58
CA GLN A 231 14.42 15.02 5.03
C GLN A 231 13.93 14.73 6.44
N GLU A 232 14.15 15.64 7.40
CA GLU A 232 13.67 15.45 8.78
C GLU A 232 12.14 15.38 8.85
N PHE A 233 11.44 16.23 8.09
CA PHE A 233 9.98 16.19 8.02
C PHE A 233 9.48 14.87 7.43
N THR A 234 10.13 14.33 6.40
CA THR A 234 9.84 13.01 5.84
C THR A 234 10.05 11.91 6.88
N ARG A 235 11.13 11.94 7.67
CA ARG A 235 11.37 10.94 8.73
C ARG A 235 10.26 10.92 9.77
N ILE A 236 9.84 12.10 10.23
CA ILE A 236 8.78 12.23 11.24
C ILE A 236 7.42 11.86 10.64
N SER A 237 7.06 12.41 9.49
CA SER A 237 5.76 12.16 8.86
C SER A 237 5.60 10.71 8.41
N CYS A 238 6.66 10.06 7.90
CA CYS A 238 6.67 8.64 7.59
C CYS A 238 6.50 7.77 8.85
N GLY A 239 7.16 8.14 9.96
CA GLY A 239 6.99 7.48 11.25
C GLY A 239 5.57 7.59 11.81
N GLU A 240 4.92 8.76 11.68
CA GLU A 240 3.51 8.89 12.06
C GLU A 240 2.56 8.16 11.12
N ALA A 241 2.82 8.20 9.81
CA ALA A 241 2.06 7.42 8.85
C ALA A 241 2.09 5.93 9.25
N ALA A 242 3.25 5.38 9.64
CA ALA A 242 3.37 4.00 10.12
C ALA A 242 2.46 3.70 11.32
N ARG A 243 2.32 4.63 12.28
CA ARG A 243 1.40 4.49 13.42
C ARG A 243 -0.07 4.48 12.97
N VAL A 244 -0.43 5.39 12.06
CA VAL A 244 -1.78 5.48 11.50
C VAL A 244 -2.14 4.20 10.75
N PHE A 245 -1.27 3.75 9.86
CA PHE A 245 -1.49 2.53 9.07
C PHE A 245 -1.65 1.31 9.98
N SER A 246 -0.74 1.10 10.92
CA SER A 246 -0.82 -0.01 11.87
C SER A 246 -2.18 -0.08 12.59
N VAL A 247 -2.75 1.06 12.97
CA VAL A 247 -4.09 1.11 13.57
C VAL A 247 -5.21 0.87 12.55
N CYS A 248 -5.08 1.37 11.32
CA CYS A 248 -6.13 1.28 10.30
C CYS A 248 -6.20 -0.08 9.61
N PHE A 249 -5.18 -0.93 9.70
CA PHE A 249 -5.17 -2.31 9.15
C PHE A 249 -6.30 -3.19 9.68
N VAL A 250 -6.90 -2.85 10.83
CA VAL A 250 -8.01 -3.59 11.42
C VAL A 250 -9.08 -2.61 11.84
N ASN A 251 -10.25 -2.66 11.18
CA ASN A 251 -11.40 -1.86 11.62
C ASN A 251 -12.16 -2.61 12.73
N PRO A 252 -12.23 -2.10 13.98
CA PRO A 252 -12.85 -2.82 15.08
C PRO A 252 -14.34 -3.17 14.89
N LYS A 253 -15.02 -2.53 13.93
CA LYS A 253 -16.42 -2.85 13.59
C LYS A 253 -16.56 -4.23 12.96
N VAL A 254 -15.50 -4.82 12.39
CA VAL A 254 -15.58 -6.19 11.82
C VAL A 254 -16.04 -7.18 12.89
N TYR A 255 -15.54 -7.04 14.13
CA TYR A 255 -15.90 -7.92 15.25
C TYR A 255 -17.37 -7.82 15.64
N GLU A 256 -17.91 -6.61 15.71
CA GLU A 256 -19.33 -6.38 16.03
C GLU A 256 -20.24 -7.01 14.97
N ASN A 257 -19.84 -6.95 13.69
CA ASN A 257 -20.64 -7.49 12.59
C ASN A 257 -20.67 -9.03 12.56
N VAL A 258 -19.67 -9.70 13.14
CA VAL A 258 -19.63 -11.16 13.25
C VAL A 258 -20.07 -11.65 14.64
N GLY A 259 -20.67 -10.77 15.46
CA GLY A 259 -21.23 -11.12 16.77
C GLY A 259 -20.21 -11.27 17.90
N LEU A 260 -18.99 -10.73 17.75
CA LEU A 260 -17.96 -10.74 18.79
C LEU A 260 -18.00 -9.47 19.65
N ASP A 261 -17.62 -9.59 20.93
CA ASP A 261 -17.38 -8.42 21.77
C ASP A 261 -16.15 -7.67 21.25
N ARG A 262 -16.36 -6.43 20.80
CA ARG A 262 -15.31 -5.60 20.22
C ARG A 262 -14.16 -5.33 21.18
N ARG A 263 -14.44 -5.11 22.48
CA ARG A 263 -13.39 -4.74 23.45
C ARG A 263 -12.49 -5.93 23.71
N GLU A 264 -13.07 -7.12 23.90
CA GLU A 264 -12.35 -8.36 24.03
C GLU A 264 -11.51 -8.66 22.77
N ALA A 265 -12.13 -8.61 21.59
CA ALA A 265 -11.45 -8.90 20.33
C ALA A 265 -10.24 -7.97 20.11
N VAL A 266 -10.42 -6.65 20.27
CA VAL A 266 -9.34 -5.67 20.12
C VAL A 266 -8.23 -5.88 21.17
N ALA A 267 -8.59 -6.25 22.41
CA ALA A 267 -7.60 -6.54 23.44
C ALA A 267 -6.74 -7.77 23.07
N GLN A 268 -7.38 -8.83 22.55
CA GLN A 268 -6.67 -10.04 22.12
C GLN A 268 -5.81 -9.80 20.87
N VAL A 269 -6.28 -9.02 19.89
CA VAL A 269 -5.46 -8.63 18.73
C VAL A 269 -4.21 -7.85 19.15
N ARG A 270 -4.34 -6.92 20.11
CA ARG A 270 -3.17 -6.17 20.64
C ARG A 270 -2.19 -7.06 21.39
N ALA A 271 -2.69 -8.08 22.09
CA ALA A 271 -1.88 -9.04 22.83
C ALA A 271 -1.27 -10.14 21.94
N SER A 272 -1.83 -10.37 20.74
CA SER A 272 -1.43 -11.44 19.83
C SER A 272 0.04 -11.30 19.38
N GLY A 273 0.83 -12.33 19.70
CA GLY A 273 2.20 -12.47 19.20
C GLY A 273 2.21 -12.73 17.69
N HIS A 274 1.35 -13.64 17.23
CA HIS A 274 1.16 -13.96 15.80
C HIS A 274 0.83 -12.72 14.97
N ARG A 275 -0.13 -11.89 15.41
CA ARG A 275 -0.49 -10.67 14.68
C ARG A 275 0.68 -9.70 14.55
N ARG A 276 1.48 -9.57 15.61
CA ARG A 276 2.66 -8.72 15.62
C ARG A 276 3.71 -9.23 14.65
N GLU A 277 3.95 -10.53 14.63
CA GLU A 277 4.87 -11.18 13.69
C GLU A 277 4.44 -11.01 12.24
N VAL A 278 3.14 -11.20 11.94
CA VAL A 278 2.57 -10.96 10.60
C VAL A 278 2.83 -9.52 10.14
N MET A 279 2.57 -8.54 11.00
CA MET A 279 2.77 -7.12 10.65
C MET A 279 4.25 -6.75 10.49
N GLN A 280 5.12 -7.26 11.36
CA GLN A 280 6.57 -7.02 11.27
C GLN A 280 7.19 -7.69 10.05
N THR A 281 6.75 -8.92 9.72
CA THR A 281 7.21 -9.67 8.56
C THR A 281 6.79 -8.97 7.27
N GLY A 282 5.52 -8.55 7.16
CA GLY A 282 5.04 -7.78 6.02
C GLY A 282 5.76 -6.44 5.86
N ALA A 283 6.08 -5.76 6.95
CA ALA A 283 6.82 -4.48 6.92
C ALA A 283 8.34 -4.63 6.75
N LYS A 284 8.89 -5.84 6.76
CA LYS A 284 10.35 -6.04 6.81
C LYS A 284 11.08 -5.47 5.59
N ARG A 285 10.61 -5.77 4.38
CA ARG A 285 11.25 -5.29 3.13
C ARG A 285 11.25 -3.77 3.03
N LEU A 286 10.18 -3.15 3.51
CA LEU A 286 10.03 -1.70 3.55
C LEU A 286 10.98 -1.10 4.59
N THR A 287 10.96 -1.62 5.82
CA THR A 287 11.79 -1.09 6.90
C THR A 287 13.28 -1.24 6.61
N ASP A 288 13.72 -2.36 6.04
CA ASP A 288 15.11 -2.56 5.58
C ASP A 288 15.50 -1.50 4.54
N PHE A 289 14.63 -1.23 3.55
CA PHE A 289 14.86 -0.19 2.55
C PHE A 289 14.89 1.22 3.14
N LEU A 290 13.95 1.55 4.04
CA LEU A 290 13.91 2.86 4.69
C LEU A 290 15.12 3.08 5.63
N ASP A 291 15.68 2.03 6.22
CA ASP A 291 16.93 2.10 6.98
C ASP A 291 18.13 2.41 6.07
N ASP A 292 18.24 1.70 4.95
CA ASP A 292 19.29 1.87 3.92
C ASP A 292 19.37 3.33 3.44
N ILE A 293 18.23 3.93 3.10
CA ILE A 293 18.17 5.33 2.63
C ILE A 293 18.15 6.37 3.76
N GLY A 294 18.25 5.93 5.03
CA GLY A 294 18.36 6.81 6.20
C GLY A 294 17.06 7.50 6.62
N VAL A 295 15.89 6.97 6.24
CA VAL A 295 14.58 7.44 6.73
C VAL A 295 14.34 6.96 8.17
N LEU A 296 14.80 5.77 8.56
CA LEU A 296 14.63 5.23 9.92
C LEU A 296 15.68 5.75 10.94
N ARG A 297 15.87 7.07 10.97
CA ARG A 297 16.81 7.76 11.88
C ARG A 297 16.09 8.67 12.87
N GLY A 298 16.77 8.98 13.97
CA GLY A 298 16.32 9.99 14.93
C GLY A 298 14.95 9.69 15.55
N PRO A 299 14.12 10.73 15.82
CA PRO A 299 12.78 10.57 16.37
C PRO A 299 11.85 9.70 15.52
N GLY A 300 12.01 9.73 14.18
CA GLY A 300 11.19 8.93 13.25
C GLY A 300 11.28 7.43 13.54
N ARG A 301 12.48 6.92 13.87
CA ARG A 301 12.67 5.51 14.25
C ARG A 301 11.83 5.11 15.47
N ARG A 302 11.68 6.00 16.45
CA ARG A 302 10.89 5.72 17.66
C ARG A 302 9.39 5.60 17.32
N LEU A 303 8.91 6.41 16.38
CA LEU A 303 7.53 6.32 15.90
C LEU A 303 7.28 4.98 15.20
N TRP A 304 8.21 4.54 14.36
CA TRP A 304 8.18 3.21 13.73
C TRP A 304 8.17 2.05 14.74
N LYS A 305 8.99 2.12 15.79
CA LYS A 305 8.93 1.11 16.87
C LYS A 305 7.58 1.13 17.59
N SER A 306 7.06 2.33 17.87
CA SER A 306 5.77 2.48 18.54
C SER A 306 4.56 2.07 17.70
N SER A 307 4.70 2.02 16.36
CA SER A 307 3.64 1.48 15.49
C SER A 307 3.57 -0.04 15.54
N GLY A 308 4.60 -0.72 16.06
CA GLY A 308 4.70 -2.18 16.08
C GLY A 308 5.16 -2.79 14.75
N LEU A 309 5.36 -1.98 13.69
CA LEU A 309 5.84 -2.45 12.37
C LEU A 309 7.36 -2.65 12.33
N LEU A 310 8.09 -2.01 13.24
CA LEU A 310 9.54 -2.15 13.41
C LEU A 310 9.85 -2.82 14.76
N ALA A 311 10.73 -3.82 14.74
CA ALA A 311 11.22 -4.51 15.94
C ALA A 311 12.16 -3.65 16.83
#